data_AF-A0A2D4N2I2-F1
#
_entry.id   AF-A0A2D4N2I2-F1
#
_cell.length_a   1.000
_cell.length_b   1.000
_cell.length_c   1.000
_cell.angle_alpha   90.00
_cell.angle_beta   90.00
_cell.angle_gamma   90.00
#
_symmetry.space_group_name_H-M   'P 1'
#
loop_
_entity.id
_entity.type
_entity.pdbx_description
1 polymer ?
#
loop_
_entity_poly.entity_id
_entity_poly.type
_entity_poly.pdbx_seq_one_letter_code
_entity_poly.pdbx_strand_id
1 'polypeptide(L)'
;ENLFMDFLRESHLSLIVTSLEQLLQGINPRTKKADHVVNIARYLYHSNTNPELAFESSKILCCISCNSNIQVKLIGDFTQDQSISQKLMAGFVECLDNETAEEIINPDEEFEVERKQAPIFHETRINILNLLIASLECKPPNLALYLLGYEFRKPVSTTNLQDPGVLGCPRTCLHAILNILENGTGTRSDPTAVRESPHLAELCYQVIYQLCACSDTSGPTMRYLRTSQDFLFSQLQHLPFCVKEHEIPALNQMSWLMKTASIELRVTSLNRQRSHTQRLLQLLLDDVPVRSYLADGEGGIEDDSRSVTGFLHFDTASKVHRKILSILDSIDFSQEIPEPLQLDF
;
A
#
# COMPACT_ATOMS: atom_id res chain seq x y z
N GLU A 1 7.31 10.63 -21.23
CA GLU A 1 7.82 12.00 -21.18
C GLU A 1 9.35 12.07 -21.30
N ASN A 2 10.10 11.31 -20.49
CA ASN A 2 11.57 11.29 -20.55
C ASN A 2 12.13 11.01 -21.95
N LEU A 3 11.57 10.04 -22.68
CA LEU A 3 12.02 9.69 -24.04
C LEU A 3 12.04 10.87 -25.03
N PHE A 4 11.04 11.75 -24.99
CA PHE A 4 10.98 12.91 -25.89
C PHE A 4 12.05 13.95 -25.53
N MET A 5 12.19 14.24 -24.24
CA MET A 5 13.21 15.18 -23.74
C MET A 5 14.62 14.63 -23.97
N ASP A 6 14.81 13.32 -23.83
CA ASP A 6 16.08 12.64 -24.06
C ASP A 6 16.44 12.64 -25.55
N PHE A 7 15.51 12.29 -26.44
CA PHE A 7 15.73 12.42 -27.89
C PHE A 7 15.99 13.86 -28.34
N LEU A 8 15.34 14.85 -27.73
CA LEU A 8 15.64 16.26 -28.01
C LEU A 8 17.05 16.65 -27.56
N ARG A 9 17.49 16.22 -26.38
CA ARG A 9 18.87 16.44 -25.91
C ARG A 9 19.89 15.77 -26.83
N GLU A 10 19.60 14.56 -27.30
CA GLU A 10 20.43 13.80 -28.23
C GLU A 10 20.46 14.41 -29.64
N SER A 11 19.39 15.08 -30.07
CA SER A 11 19.31 15.71 -31.40
C SER A 11 20.20 16.95 -31.57
N HIS A 12 20.82 17.44 -30.50
CA HIS A 12 21.63 18.68 -30.47
C HIS A 12 20.93 19.94 -31.02
N LEU A 13 19.60 19.93 -31.11
CA LEU A 13 18.81 21.09 -31.54
C LEU A 13 18.80 22.15 -30.43
N SER A 14 18.99 23.42 -30.81
CA SER A 14 18.94 24.56 -29.88
C SER A 14 17.49 24.99 -29.59
N LEU A 15 16.66 24.06 -29.09
CA LEU A 15 15.27 24.32 -28.72
C LEU A 15 15.15 24.48 -27.21
N ILE A 16 14.45 25.54 -26.77
CA ILE A 16 14.08 25.71 -25.37
C ILE A 16 12.77 24.95 -25.17
N VAL A 17 12.82 23.89 -24.35
CA VAL A 17 11.65 23.06 -24.03
C VAL A 17 11.39 23.11 -22.54
N THR A 18 10.11 23.21 -22.19
CA THR A 18 9.61 23.24 -20.81
C THR A 18 8.99 21.87 -20.52
N SER A 19 9.30 21.27 -19.38
CA SER A 19 8.71 19.98 -18.99
C SER A 19 7.23 20.10 -18.67
N LEU A 20 6.49 18.99 -18.73
CA LEU A 20 5.05 18.98 -18.47
C LEU A 20 4.74 19.48 -17.06
N GLU A 21 5.54 19.10 -16.07
CA GLU A 21 5.33 19.54 -14.70
C GLU A 21 5.49 21.06 -14.53
N GLN A 22 6.37 21.69 -15.29
CA GLN A 22 6.54 23.15 -15.30
C GLN A 22 5.43 23.84 -16.09
N LEU A 23 4.95 23.22 -17.18
CA LEU A 23 3.84 23.74 -17.97
C LEU A 23 2.54 23.78 -17.16
N LEU A 24 2.24 22.70 -16.44
CA LEU A 24 1.06 22.59 -15.57
C LEU A 24 1.13 23.53 -14.35
N GLN A 25 2.32 24.02 -14.03
CA GLN A 25 2.54 25.02 -12.99
C GLN A 25 2.31 26.47 -13.45
N GLY A 26 1.99 26.67 -14.74
CA GLY A 26 1.70 27.97 -15.34
C GLY A 26 0.37 28.59 -14.90
N ILE A 27 0.16 29.84 -15.30
CA ILE A 27 -1.07 30.59 -14.97
C ILE A 27 -2.18 30.19 -15.94
N ASN A 28 -3.28 29.70 -15.39
CA ASN A 28 -4.47 29.41 -16.15
C ASN A 28 -5.08 30.72 -16.69
N PRO A 29 -5.24 30.87 -18.01
CA PRO A 29 -5.72 32.11 -18.61
C PRO A 29 -7.17 32.45 -18.22
N ARG A 30 -7.97 31.44 -17.85
CA ARG A 30 -9.38 31.61 -17.45
C ARG A 30 -9.52 32.07 -16.00
N THR A 31 -8.82 31.41 -15.08
CA THR A 31 -8.94 31.70 -13.63
C THR A 31 -7.92 32.71 -13.13
N LYS A 32 -6.90 33.02 -13.94
CA LYS A 32 -5.74 33.88 -13.61
C LYS A 32 -4.94 33.37 -12.40
N LYS A 33 -5.01 32.06 -12.12
CA LYS A 33 -4.32 31.38 -11.03
C LYS A 33 -3.52 30.20 -11.56
N ALA A 34 -2.49 29.76 -10.85
CA ALA A 34 -1.77 28.53 -11.16
C ALA A 34 -2.53 27.32 -10.60
N ASP A 35 -3.67 26.98 -11.20
CA ASP A 35 -4.63 26.00 -10.66
C ASP A 35 -4.84 24.78 -11.56
N HIS A 36 -4.03 24.59 -12.60
CA HIS A 36 -4.20 23.46 -13.53
C HIS A 36 -4.12 22.12 -12.83
N VAL A 37 -3.14 21.92 -11.94
CA VAL A 37 -2.97 20.63 -11.25
C VAL A 37 -4.12 20.34 -10.29
N VAL A 38 -4.59 21.36 -9.56
CA VAL A 38 -5.78 21.26 -8.71
C VAL A 38 -7.02 20.94 -9.56
N ASN A 39 -7.18 21.56 -10.72
CA ASN A 39 -8.29 21.30 -11.63
C ASN A 39 -8.25 19.88 -12.20
N ILE A 40 -7.06 19.35 -12.51
CA ILE A 40 -6.90 17.95 -12.92
C ILE A 40 -7.32 17.02 -11.78
N ALA A 41 -6.84 17.27 -10.56
CA ALA A 41 -7.18 16.44 -9.40
C ALA A 41 -8.68 16.47 -9.05
N ARG A 42 -9.40 17.56 -9.35
CA ARG A 42 -10.86 17.63 -9.16
C ARG A 42 -11.64 16.63 -10.01
N TYR A 43 -11.12 16.13 -11.13
CA TYR A 43 -11.82 15.10 -11.89
C TYR A 43 -11.95 13.78 -11.14
N LEU A 44 -11.12 13.54 -10.12
CA LEU A 44 -11.28 12.38 -9.23
C LEU A 44 -12.60 12.42 -8.44
N TYR A 45 -13.21 13.59 -8.24
CA TYR A 45 -14.55 13.72 -7.60
C TYR A 45 -15.65 13.05 -8.40
N HIS A 46 -15.37 12.86 -9.68
CA HIS A 46 -16.33 12.40 -10.66
C HIS A 46 -16.05 10.96 -11.06
N SER A 47 -15.27 10.22 -10.28
CA SER A 47 -14.92 8.80 -10.54
C SER A 47 -16.16 7.97 -10.85
N ASN A 48 -17.23 8.10 -10.07
CA ASN A 48 -18.49 7.39 -10.27
C ASN A 48 -19.30 7.86 -11.48
N THR A 49 -19.16 9.13 -11.90
CA THR A 49 -19.92 9.70 -13.04
C THR A 49 -19.18 9.62 -14.37
N ASN A 50 -17.85 9.67 -14.34
CA ASN A 50 -16.97 9.62 -15.50
C ASN A 50 -15.63 8.97 -15.10
N PRO A 51 -15.58 7.64 -15.08
CA PRO A 51 -14.38 6.91 -14.64
C PRO A 51 -13.18 7.13 -15.56
N GLU A 52 -13.39 7.34 -16.86
CA GLU A 52 -12.31 7.59 -17.83
C GLU A 52 -11.55 8.89 -17.52
N LEU A 53 -12.27 9.97 -17.20
CA LEU A 53 -11.63 11.23 -16.83
C LEU A 53 -10.90 11.14 -15.50
N ALA A 54 -11.46 10.42 -14.52
CA ALA A 54 -10.79 10.17 -13.26
C ALA A 54 -9.50 9.36 -13.45
N PHE A 55 -9.56 8.31 -14.28
CA PHE A 55 -8.41 7.49 -14.64
C PHE A 55 -7.30 8.31 -15.31
N GLU A 56 -7.59 9.04 -16.38
CA GLU A 56 -6.57 9.85 -17.07
C GLU A 56 -6.00 10.95 -16.16
N SER A 57 -6.83 11.53 -15.29
CA SER A 57 -6.37 12.49 -14.29
C SER A 57 -5.42 11.85 -13.29
N SER A 58 -5.72 10.63 -12.81
CA SER A 58 -4.83 9.89 -11.91
C SER A 58 -3.47 9.58 -12.55
N LYS A 59 -3.44 9.25 -13.84
CA LYS A 59 -2.21 9.01 -14.61
C LYS A 59 -1.36 10.27 -14.72
N ILE A 60 -1.96 11.39 -15.12
CA ILE A 60 -1.25 12.68 -15.21
C ILE A 60 -0.65 13.04 -13.85
N LEU A 61 -1.43 12.90 -12.78
CA LEU A 61 -0.98 13.16 -11.42
C LEU A 61 0.16 12.23 -11.00
N CYS A 62 0.09 10.94 -11.36
CA CYS A 62 1.16 9.99 -11.09
C CYS A 62 2.45 10.42 -11.80
N CYS A 63 2.38 10.75 -13.10
CA CYS A 63 3.54 11.16 -13.88
C CYS A 63 4.25 12.40 -13.29
N ILE A 64 3.50 13.43 -12.91
CA ILE A 64 4.10 14.65 -12.36
C ILE A 64 4.65 14.43 -10.95
N SER A 65 3.99 13.59 -10.15
CA SER A 65 4.37 13.39 -8.74
C SER A 65 5.68 12.62 -8.57
N CYS A 66 6.16 11.92 -9.61
CA CYS A 66 7.49 11.31 -9.59
C CYS A 66 8.64 12.35 -9.54
N ASN A 67 8.37 13.63 -9.82
CA ASN A 67 9.42 14.66 -9.88
C ASN A 67 9.59 15.38 -8.54
N SER A 68 10.76 15.21 -7.90
CA SER A 68 11.03 15.84 -6.60
C SER A 68 10.99 17.38 -6.63
N ASN A 69 11.20 18.03 -7.78
CA ASN A 69 11.30 19.50 -7.86
C ASN A 69 9.95 20.19 -7.66
N ILE A 70 8.85 19.50 -7.92
CA ILE A 70 7.51 20.10 -7.89
C ILE A 70 6.73 19.83 -6.62
N GLN A 71 7.18 18.89 -5.80
CA GLN A 71 6.48 18.37 -4.63
C GLN A 71 6.04 19.46 -3.65
N VAL A 72 6.94 20.39 -3.31
CA VAL A 72 6.64 21.50 -2.40
C VAL A 72 5.52 22.39 -2.94
N LYS A 73 5.56 22.71 -4.24
CA LYS A 73 4.53 23.55 -4.87
C LYS A 73 3.20 22.81 -4.98
N LEU A 74 3.24 21.53 -5.34
CA LEU A 74 2.05 20.66 -5.44
C LEU A 74 1.27 20.62 -4.11
N ILE A 75 1.99 20.46 -2.99
CA ILE A 75 1.39 20.50 -1.65
C ILE A 75 0.84 21.90 -1.36
N GLY A 76 1.57 22.96 -1.71
CA GLY A 76 1.08 24.33 -1.59
C GLY A 76 -0.24 24.54 -2.31
N ASP A 77 -0.34 24.07 -3.56
CA ASP A 77 -1.54 24.20 -4.39
C ASP A 77 -2.71 23.39 -3.82
N PHE A 78 -2.46 22.18 -3.31
CA PHE A 78 -3.49 21.30 -2.73
C PHE A 78 -4.00 21.77 -1.37
N THR A 79 -3.16 22.47 -0.61
CA THR A 79 -3.44 22.87 0.79
C THR A 79 -3.78 24.34 0.97
N GLN A 80 -3.72 25.14 -0.11
CA GLN A 80 -4.01 26.57 -0.07
C GLN A 80 -5.43 26.88 0.45
N ASP A 81 -6.43 26.11 0.02
CA ASP A 81 -7.83 26.25 0.43
C ASP A 81 -8.27 24.97 1.14
N GLN A 82 -8.62 25.09 2.42
CA GLN A 82 -9.00 23.96 3.26
C GLN A 82 -10.22 23.20 2.73
N SER A 83 -11.18 23.91 2.12
CA SER A 83 -12.40 23.28 1.58
C SER A 83 -12.10 22.47 0.32
N ILE A 84 -11.19 22.97 -0.52
CA ILE A 84 -10.71 22.26 -1.71
C ILE A 84 -9.85 21.08 -1.28
N SER A 85 -8.93 21.27 -0.34
CA SER A 85 -8.08 20.23 0.22
C SER A 85 -8.88 19.03 0.72
N GLN A 86 -9.94 19.27 1.50
CA GLN A 86 -10.82 18.20 1.99
C GLN A 86 -11.53 17.45 0.87
N LYS A 87 -12.03 18.17 -0.15
CA LYS A 87 -12.66 17.53 -1.32
C LYS A 87 -11.66 16.73 -2.14
N LEU A 88 -10.45 17.26 -2.34
CA LEU A 88 -9.33 16.56 -2.99
C LEU A 88 -9.06 15.24 -2.28
N MET A 89 -8.82 15.28 -0.97
CA MET A 89 -8.62 14.07 -0.17
C MET A 89 -9.78 13.08 -0.35
N ALA A 90 -11.02 13.54 -0.24
CA ALA A 90 -12.19 12.69 -0.39
C ALA A 90 -12.26 12.01 -1.78
N GLY A 91 -11.93 12.72 -2.86
CA GLY A 91 -11.91 12.14 -4.21
C GLY A 91 -10.89 11.01 -4.38
N PHE A 92 -9.66 11.18 -3.85
CA PHE A 92 -8.67 10.10 -3.86
C PHE A 92 -9.14 8.89 -3.04
N VAL A 93 -9.74 9.14 -1.88
CA VAL A 93 -10.24 8.09 -0.99
C VAL A 93 -11.41 7.34 -1.64
N GLU A 94 -12.36 8.05 -2.26
CA GLU A 94 -13.50 7.48 -2.97
C GLU A 94 -13.06 6.59 -4.13
N CYS A 95 -12.01 6.98 -4.88
CA CYS A 95 -11.41 6.10 -5.89
C CYS A 95 -10.85 4.81 -5.29
N LEU A 96 -10.17 4.88 -4.14
CA LEU A 96 -9.55 3.71 -3.48
C LEU A 96 -10.59 2.77 -2.85
N ASP A 97 -11.64 3.33 -2.27
CA ASP A 97 -12.75 2.61 -1.61
C ASP A 97 -13.79 2.06 -2.60
N ASN A 98 -13.60 2.23 -3.91
CA ASN A 98 -14.58 1.77 -4.89
C ASN A 98 -14.65 0.22 -4.91
N GLU A 99 -15.76 -0.32 -4.42
CA GLU A 99 -16.03 -1.77 -4.32
C GLU A 99 -16.28 -2.43 -5.69
N THR A 100 -16.65 -1.65 -6.73
CA THR A 100 -16.89 -2.17 -8.09
C THR A 100 -15.60 -2.39 -8.89
N ALA A 101 -14.44 -2.10 -8.29
CA ALA A 101 -13.13 -2.18 -8.91
C ALA A 101 -12.53 -3.59 -8.81
N GLU A 102 -13.05 -4.51 -9.61
CA GLU A 102 -12.58 -5.90 -9.72
C GLU A 102 -11.30 -5.97 -10.57
N GLU A 103 -10.31 -6.75 -10.11
CA GLU A 103 -9.13 -7.12 -10.91
C GLU A 103 -9.53 -8.21 -11.90
N ILE A 104 -9.23 -8.06 -13.20
CA ILE A 104 -9.50 -9.12 -14.17
C ILE A 104 -8.44 -10.22 -13.96
N ILE A 105 -8.81 -11.27 -13.23
CA ILE A 105 -7.96 -12.44 -12.99
C ILE A 105 -7.92 -13.35 -14.23
N ASN A 106 -9.02 -13.44 -14.99
CA ASN A 106 -9.13 -14.25 -16.22
C ASN A 106 -9.64 -13.41 -17.40
N PRO A 107 -8.85 -13.21 -18.47
CA PRO A 107 -9.21 -12.36 -19.60
C PRO A 107 -10.26 -12.96 -20.56
N ASP A 108 -10.62 -14.25 -20.41
CA ASP A 108 -11.48 -14.99 -21.33
C ASP A 108 -13.00 -14.88 -21.05
N GLU A 109 -13.41 -14.12 -20.03
CA GLU A 109 -14.83 -13.93 -19.71
C GLU A 109 -15.41 -12.72 -20.45
N GLU A 110 -16.39 -12.94 -21.35
CA GLU A 110 -17.15 -11.85 -21.98
C GLU A 110 -17.95 -11.08 -20.93
N PHE A 111 -17.63 -9.79 -20.78
CA PHE A 111 -18.19 -8.93 -19.74
C PHE A 111 -19.38 -8.09 -20.21
N GLU A 112 -20.45 -8.05 -19.40
CA GLU A 112 -21.58 -7.12 -19.54
C GLU A 112 -21.12 -5.64 -19.50
N VAL A 113 -21.95 -4.71 -19.99
CA VAL A 113 -21.58 -3.29 -20.13
C VAL A 113 -21.19 -2.63 -18.79
N GLU A 114 -21.80 -3.01 -17.67
CA GLU A 114 -21.42 -2.53 -16.32
C GLU A 114 -20.03 -3.06 -15.89
N ARG A 115 -19.66 -4.26 -16.33
CA ARG A 115 -18.33 -4.84 -16.09
C ARG A 115 -17.23 -4.25 -16.99
N LYS A 116 -17.56 -3.42 -17.99
CA LYS A 116 -16.54 -2.70 -18.79
C LYS A 116 -15.85 -1.57 -18.03
N GLN A 117 -16.47 -1.04 -16.97
CA GLN A 117 -15.92 0.06 -16.18
C GLN A 117 -15.11 -0.42 -14.97
N ALA A 118 -15.38 -1.63 -14.46
CA ALA A 118 -14.61 -2.26 -13.37
C ALA A 118 -13.08 -2.21 -13.59
N PRO A 119 -12.55 -2.48 -14.80
CA PRO A 119 -11.11 -2.42 -15.07
C PRO A 119 -10.58 -0.99 -14.97
N ILE A 120 -11.37 0.02 -15.38
CA ILE A 120 -10.98 1.43 -15.29
C ILE A 120 -10.89 1.85 -13.83
N PHE A 121 -11.84 1.42 -12.99
CA PHE A 121 -11.79 1.67 -11.55
C PHE A 121 -10.58 0.98 -10.91
N HIS A 122 -10.33 -0.28 -11.24
CA HIS A 122 -9.17 -1.03 -10.76
C HIS A 122 -7.86 -0.33 -11.14
N GLU A 123 -7.68 -0.01 -12.41
CA GLU A 123 -6.52 0.71 -12.93
C GLU A 123 -6.36 2.10 -12.30
N THR A 124 -7.45 2.79 -11.97
CA THR A 124 -7.40 4.07 -11.24
C THR A 124 -6.83 3.87 -9.83
N ARG A 125 -7.22 2.80 -9.12
CA ARG A 125 -6.68 2.46 -7.79
C ARG A 125 -5.19 2.16 -7.87
N ILE A 126 -4.77 1.36 -8.86
CA ILE A 126 -3.36 1.05 -9.12
C ILE A 126 -2.56 2.34 -9.38
N ASN A 127 -3.06 3.25 -10.22
CA ASN A 127 -2.37 4.52 -10.48
C ASN A 127 -2.27 5.42 -9.25
N ILE A 128 -3.29 5.46 -8.38
CA ILE A 128 -3.22 6.21 -7.12
C ILE A 128 -2.17 5.60 -6.20
N LEU A 129 -2.11 4.27 -6.06
CA LEU A 129 -1.09 3.61 -5.24
C LEU A 129 0.32 3.84 -5.79
N ASN A 130 0.51 3.75 -7.11
CA ASN A 130 1.79 4.05 -7.76
C ASN A 130 2.21 5.52 -7.57
N LEU A 131 1.26 6.46 -7.64
CA LEU A 131 1.51 7.86 -7.29
C LEU A 131 2.03 7.98 -5.86
N LEU A 132 1.40 7.28 -4.90
CA LEU A 132 1.82 7.30 -3.50
C LEU A 132 3.24 6.74 -3.33
N ILE A 133 3.50 5.56 -3.92
CA ILE A 133 4.80 4.88 -3.87
C ILE A 133 5.90 5.78 -4.45
N ALA A 134 5.72 6.31 -5.66
CA ALA A 134 6.71 7.17 -6.31
C ALA A 134 6.92 8.49 -5.55
N SER A 135 5.85 9.06 -4.98
CA SER A 135 5.95 10.29 -4.18
C SER A 135 6.67 10.06 -2.84
N LEU A 136 6.54 8.88 -2.22
CA LEU A 136 7.23 8.54 -0.98
C LEU A 136 8.75 8.40 -1.17
N GLU A 137 9.22 8.12 -2.39
CA GLU A 137 10.65 8.14 -2.73
C GLU A 137 11.23 9.57 -2.78
N CYS A 138 10.37 10.58 -2.93
CA CYS A 138 10.78 11.98 -2.89
C CYS A 138 11.00 12.47 -1.45
N LYS A 139 11.95 13.38 -1.25
CA LYS A 139 12.22 13.99 0.06
C LYS A 139 10.98 14.74 0.58
N PRO A 140 10.68 14.67 1.89
CA PRO A 140 9.63 15.47 2.48
C PRO A 140 9.86 16.98 2.30
N PRO A 141 8.81 17.80 2.10
CA PRO A 141 7.40 17.38 2.01
C PRO A 141 7.05 16.87 0.60
N ASN A 142 6.23 15.81 0.51
CA ASN A 142 5.74 15.24 -0.75
C ASN A 142 4.21 14.99 -0.72
N LEU A 143 3.60 14.80 -1.89
CA LEU A 143 2.15 14.63 -2.06
C LEU A 143 1.62 13.40 -1.33
N ALA A 144 2.36 12.30 -1.31
CA ALA A 144 1.95 11.09 -0.61
C ALA A 144 1.78 11.36 0.88
N LEU A 145 2.71 12.07 1.52
CA LEU A 145 2.57 12.42 2.93
C LEU A 145 1.27 13.20 3.20
N TYR A 146 0.93 14.17 2.34
CA TYR A 146 -0.36 14.86 2.43
C TYR A 146 -1.54 13.88 2.30
N LEU A 147 -1.59 13.06 1.25
CA LEU A 147 -2.68 12.11 0.98
C LEU A 147 -2.81 11.02 2.04
N LEU A 148 -1.72 10.66 2.71
CA LEU A 148 -1.69 9.66 3.77
C LEU A 148 -2.02 10.26 5.16
N GLY A 149 -2.22 11.58 5.25
CA GLY A 149 -2.67 12.26 6.47
C GLY A 149 -1.57 12.85 7.35
N TYR A 150 -0.35 13.01 6.83
CA TYR A 150 0.74 13.61 7.58
C TYR A 150 0.62 15.13 7.68
N GLU A 151 1.05 15.66 8.83
CA GLU A 151 1.12 17.11 9.04
C GLU A 151 2.33 17.68 8.30
N PHE A 152 2.12 18.80 7.59
CA PHE A 152 3.18 19.58 6.92
C PHE A 152 3.48 20.91 7.61
N ARG A 153 2.65 21.31 8.59
CA ARG A 153 2.90 22.51 9.43
C ARG A 153 3.90 22.24 10.56
N LYS A 154 4.14 20.97 10.88
CA LYS A 154 5.08 20.49 11.89
C LYS A 154 5.98 19.43 11.26
N PRO A 155 7.09 19.04 11.90
CA PRO A 155 7.90 17.93 11.44
C PRO A 155 7.06 16.66 11.30
N VAL A 156 7.26 15.93 10.19
CA VAL A 156 6.53 14.71 9.83
C VAL A 156 6.53 13.69 10.98
N SER A 157 7.66 13.56 11.68
CA SER A 157 7.86 12.66 12.83
C SER A 157 7.00 12.96 14.06
N THR A 158 6.41 14.15 14.13
CA THR A 158 5.50 14.56 15.21
C THR A 158 4.02 14.39 14.85
N THR A 159 3.72 13.93 13.64
CA THR A 159 2.36 13.65 13.20
C THR A 159 1.69 12.66 14.15
N ASN A 160 0.44 12.96 14.51
CA ASN A 160 -0.40 12.05 15.27
C ASN A 160 -1.50 11.51 14.35
N LEU A 161 -1.26 10.35 13.74
CA LEU A 161 -2.26 9.66 12.94
C LEU A 161 -3.39 9.15 13.85
N GLN A 162 -4.63 9.30 13.41
CA GLN A 162 -5.83 8.99 14.19
C GLN A 162 -6.92 8.47 13.27
N ASP A 163 -7.85 7.70 13.84
CA ASP A 163 -8.99 7.18 13.10
C ASP A 163 -9.93 8.29 12.60
N PRO A 164 -10.63 8.07 11.47
CA PRO A 164 -11.53 9.07 10.91
C PRO A 164 -12.59 9.50 11.92
N GLY A 165 -12.82 10.80 12.04
CA GLY A 165 -13.76 11.41 12.99
C GLY A 165 -13.17 11.75 14.36
N VAL A 166 -12.04 11.14 14.76
CA VAL A 166 -11.36 11.51 16.02
C VAL A 166 -10.75 12.90 15.87
N LEU A 167 -11.11 13.83 16.76
CA LEU A 167 -10.72 15.25 16.69
C LEU A 167 -11.01 15.91 15.32
N GLY A 168 -11.99 15.41 14.57
CA GLY A 168 -12.29 15.88 13.22
C GLY A 168 -11.28 15.45 12.15
N CYS A 169 -10.47 14.41 12.41
CA CYS A 169 -9.57 13.83 11.42
C CYS A 169 -10.38 13.33 10.20
N PRO A 170 -10.07 13.79 8.98
CA PRO A 170 -10.73 13.27 7.79
C PRO A 170 -10.26 11.85 7.49
N ARG A 171 -11.10 11.11 6.77
CA ARG A 171 -10.66 9.85 6.14
C ARG A 171 -9.57 10.17 5.10
N THR A 172 -8.51 9.37 5.06
CA THR A 172 -7.33 9.58 4.20
C THR A 172 -7.01 8.34 3.38
N CYS A 173 -6.06 8.44 2.42
CA CYS A 173 -5.65 7.28 1.64
C CYS A 173 -5.03 6.18 2.52
N LEU A 174 -4.39 6.52 3.64
CA LEU A 174 -3.86 5.52 4.58
C LEU A 174 -5.00 4.64 5.13
N HIS A 175 -6.11 5.26 5.52
CA HIS A 175 -7.29 4.54 5.99
C HIS A 175 -7.91 3.67 4.88
N ALA A 176 -7.84 4.09 3.62
CA ALA A 176 -8.35 3.30 2.49
C ALA A 176 -7.50 2.05 2.28
N ILE A 177 -6.18 2.23 2.29
CA ILE A 177 -5.20 1.15 2.17
C ILE A 177 -5.36 0.12 3.28
N LEU A 178 -5.50 0.56 4.54
CA LEU A 178 -5.70 -0.35 5.66
C LEU A 178 -7.03 -1.11 5.55
N ASN A 179 -8.12 -0.41 5.21
CA ASN A 179 -9.43 -1.05 5.00
C ASN A 179 -9.39 -2.10 3.89
N ILE A 180 -8.70 -1.81 2.77
CA ILE A 180 -8.51 -2.78 1.66
C ILE A 180 -7.85 -4.06 2.18
N LEU A 181 -6.81 -3.94 3.00
CA LEU A 181 -6.06 -5.09 3.51
C LEU A 181 -6.76 -5.82 4.66
N GLU A 182 -7.58 -5.12 5.45
CA GLU A 182 -8.34 -5.70 6.56
C GLU A 182 -9.63 -6.40 6.11
N ASN A 183 -10.10 -6.11 4.89
CA ASN A 183 -11.25 -6.80 4.33
C ASN A 183 -11.01 -8.32 4.27
N GLY A 184 -11.88 -9.07 4.95
CA GLY A 184 -11.83 -10.53 5.00
C GLY A 184 -10.88 -11.12 6.05
N THR A 185 -10.14 -10.33 6.83
CA THR A 185 -9.20 -10.87 7.85
C THR A 185 -9.89 -11.55 9.04
N GLY A 186 -11.20 -11.35 9.21
CA GLY A 186 -11.99 -11.94 10.28
C GLY A 186 -12.42 -13.40 10.03
N THR A 187 -12.21 -13.92 8.82
CA THR A 187 -12.51 -15.31 8.47
C THR A 187 -11.25 -16.18 8.59
N ARG A 188 -11.39 -17.50 8.42
CA ARG A 188 -10.23 -18.42 8.34
C ARG A 188 -9.54 -18.39 6.98
N SER A 189 -10.08 -17.66 6.01
CA SER A 189 -9.47 -17.53 4.68
C SER A 189 -8.51 -16.36 4.64
N ASP A 190 -7.60 -16.39 3.67
CA ASP A 190 -6.73 -15.26 3.37
C ASP A 190 -7.55 -13.97 3.13
N PRO A 191 -6.96 -12.78 3.40
CA PRO A 191 -7.64 -11.52 3.21
C PRO A 191 -8.22 -11.39 1.79
N THR A 192 -9.38 -10.76 1.66
CA THR A 192 -10.10 -10.66 0.39
C THR A 192 -9.23 -10.02 -0.69
N ALA A 193 -8.51 -8.94 -0.36
CA ALA A 193 -7.61 -8.29 -1.31
C ALA A 193 -6.49 -9.21 -1.81
N VAL A 194 -5.94 -10.08 -0.94
CA VAL A 194 -4.89 -11.04 -1.33
C VAL A 194 -5.41 -12.05 -2.36
N ARG A 195 -6.68 -12.43 -2.27
CA ARG A 195 -7.31 -13.44 -3.12
C ARG A 195 -7.90 -12.87 -4.41
N GLU A 196 -8.58 -11.74 -4.32
CA GLU A 196 -9.38 -11.17 -5.41
C GLU A 196 -8.66 -10.05 -6.16
N SER A 197 -7.65 -9.42 -5.55
CA SER A 197 -6.87 -8.35 -6.20
C SER A 197 -5.40 -8.36 -5.76
N PRO A 198 -4.65 -9.42 -6.11
CA PRO A 198 -3.32 -9.66 -5.59
C PRO A 198 -2.31 -8.55 -5.96
N HIS A 199 -2.42 -7.95 -7.15
CA HIS A 199 -1.53 -6.84 -7.50
C HIS A 199 -1.84 -5.59 -6.66
N LEU A 200 -3.12 -5.28 -6.45
CA LEU A 200 -3.54 -4.18 -5.59
C LEU A 200 -3.04 -4.37 -4.14
N ALA A 201 -3.19 -5.58 -3.60
CA ALA A 201 -2.73 -5.92 -2.25
C ALA A 201 -1.22 -5.73 -2.10
N GLU A 202 -0.43 -6.12 -3.11
CA GLU A 202 1.02 -5.92 -3.15
C GLU A 202 1.39 -4.45 -2.97
N LEU A 203 0.78 -3.56 -3.76
CA LEU A 203 1.04 -2.13 -3.71
C LEU A 203 0.62 -1.53 -2.36
N CYS A 204 -0.49 -1.99 -1.78
CA CYS A 204 -0.93 -1.58 -0.45
C CYS A 204 0.10 -1.93 0.63
N TYR A 205 0.62 -3.16 0.64
CA TYR A 205 1.68 -3.57 1.55
C TYR A 205 2.99 -2.80 1.31
N GLN A 206 3.32 -2.49 0.05
CA GLN A 206 4.50 -1.70 -0.29
C GLN A 206 4.42 -0.28 0.30
N VAL A 207 3.27 0.40 0.19
CA VAL A 207 3.07 1.73 0.78
C VAL A 207 3.26 1.69 2.30
N ILE A 208 2.67 0.72 2.97
CA ILE A 208 2.81 0.55 4.43
C ILE A 208 4.28 0.32 4.80
N TYR A 209 4.97 -0.56 4.08
CA TYR A 209 6.39 -0.81 4.30
C TYR A 209 7.23 0.47 4.14
N GLN A 210 7.03 1.24 3.06
CA GLN A 210 7.79 2.48 2.83
C GLN A 210 7.60 3.50 3.96
N LEU A 211 6.37 3.65 4.46
CA LEU A 211 6.08 4.48 5.63
C LEU A 211 6.80 3.99 6.89
N CYS A 212 6.87 2.67 7.10
CA CYS A 212 7.55 2.08 8.25
C CYS A 212 9.08 2.10 8.13
N ALA A 213 9.62 2.08 6.91
CA ALA A 213 11.06 2.08 6.63
C ALA A 213 11.69 3.48 6.74
N CYS A 214 10.94 4.54 6.48
CA CYS A 214 11.44 5.91 6.54
C CYS A 214 11.52 6.44 7.99
N SER A 215 12.63 7.07 8.36
CA SER A 215 12.90 7.55 9.72
C SER A 215 11.87 8.56 10.21
N ASP A 216 11.38 9.42 9.32
CA ASP A 216 10.47 10.51 9.69
C ASP A 216 9.02 10.04 9.83
N THR A 217 8.62 8.97 9.15
CA THR A 217 7.24 8.45 9.16
C THR A 217 7.07 7.22 10.03
N SER A 218 8.14 6.46 10.28
CA SER A 218 8.11 5.19 11.00
C SER A 218 7.48 5.31 12.40
N GLY A 219 7.87 6.31 13.18
CA GLY A 219 7.36 6.53 14.54
C GLY A 219 5.84 6.72 14.59
N PRO A 220 5.28 7.71 13.87
CA PRO A 220 3.84 7.90 13.72
C PRO A 220 3.12 6.66 13.16
N THR A 221 3.62 6.08 12.06
CA THR A 221 2.99 4.93 11.39
C THR A 221 2.89 3.74 12.32
N MET A 222 4.01 3.30 12.90
CA MET A 222 4.06 2.10 13.73
C MET A 222 3.24 2.24 15.00
N ARG A 223 3.18 3.45 15.57
CA ARG A 223 2.31 3.73 16.71
C ARG A 223 0.84 3.54 16.32
N TYR A 224 0.43 4.06 15.17
CA TYR A 224 -0.94 3.97 14.68
C TYR A 224 -1.31 2.51 14.35
N LEU A 225 -0.47 1.80 13.60
CA LEU A 225 -0.69 0.38 13.26
C LEU A 225 -0.81 -0.52 14.49
N ARG A 226 -0.05 -0.24 15.57
CA ARG A 226 -0.16 -0.97 16.83
C ARG A 226 -1.43 -0.67 17.60
N THR A 227 -1.77 0.61 17.74
CA THR A 227 -2.74 1.06 18.75
C THR A 227 -4.17 1.03 18.22
N SER A 228 -4.37 1.43 16.96
CA SER A 228 -5.71 1.52 16.38
C SER A 228 -6.16 0.21 15.74
N GLN A 229 -5.23 -0.56 15.13
CA GLN A 229 -5.62 -1.65 14.23
C GLN A 229 -5.07 -3.04 14.60
N ASP A 230 -4.10 -3.15 15.52
CA ASP A 230 -3.34 -4.39 15.75
C ASP A 230 -2.89 -5.07 14.43
N PHE A 231 -2.59 -4.21 13.44
CA PHE A 231 -2.62 -4.56 12.02
C PHE A 231 -1.66 -5.70 11.68
N LEU A 232 -0.40 -5.57 12.12
CA LEU A 232 0.64 -6.56 11.80
C LEU A 232 0.31 -7.93 12.40
N PHE A 233 -0.22 -7.99 13.62
CA PHE A 233 -0.59 -9.26 14.21
C PHE A 233 -1.73 -9.92 13.42
N SER A 234 -2.78 -9.16 13.09
CA SER A 234 -3.91 -9.63 12.28
C SER A 234 -3.45 -10.19 10.93
N GLN A 235 -2.62 -9.46 10.19
CA GLN A 235 -2.17 -9.89 8.86
C GLN A 235 -1.22 -11.10 8.90
N LEU A 236 -0.30 -11.16 9.87
CA LEU A 236 0.65 -12.27 10.01
C LEU A 236 -0.04 -13.61 10.35
N GLN A 237 -1.27 -13.58 10.89
CA GLN A 237 -2.05 -14.80 11.13
C GLN A 237 -2.38 -15.56 9.86
N HIS A 238 -2.46 -14.86 8.73
CA HIS A 238 -2.82 -15.40 7.43
C HIS A 238 -1.63 -15.88 6.60
N LEU A 239 -0.39 -15.71 7.08
CA LEU A 239 0.79 -16.23 6.37
C LEU A 239 0.93 -17.77 6.53
N PRO A 240 1.40 -18.48 5.48
CA PRO A 240 1.68 -17.97 4.12
C PRO A 240 0.38 -17.77 3.31
N PHE A 241 0.35 -16.75 2.47
CA PHE A 241 -0.77 -16.54 1.55
C PHE A 241 -0.81 -17.64 0.49
N CYS A 242 -1.97 -18.27 0.30
CA CYS A 242 -2.12 -19.41 -0.60
C CYS A 242 -2.85 -19.01 -1.88
N VAL A 243 -2.13 -18.37 -2.81
CA VAL A 243 -2.67 -17.91 -4.09
C VAL A 243 -2.04 -18.71 -5.24
N LYS A 244 -2.78 -19.70 -5.76
CA LYS A 244 -2.29 -20.64 -6.77
C LYS A 244 -2.11 -20.05 -8.18
N GLU A 245 -2.84 -18.99 -8.49
CA GLU A 245 -2.86 -18.42 -9.84
C GLU A 245 -1.89 -17.24 -9.99
N HIS A 246 -1.43 -16.65 -8.88
CA HIS A 246 -0.68 -15.38 -8.85
C HIS A 246 0.48 -15.47 -7.84
N GLU A 247 1.41 -16.40 -8.07
CA GLU A 247 2.48 -16.71 -7.13
C GLU A 247 3.44 -15.52 -6.90
N ILE A 248 3.80 -14.77 -7.95
CA ILE A 248 4.74 -13.64 -7.84
C ILE A 248 4.17 -12.50 -6.97
N PRO A 249 2.97 -11.94 -7.24
CA PRO A 249 2.38 -10.93 -6.36
C PRO A 249 2.19 -11.43 -4.93
N ALA A 250 1.77 -12.68 -4.73
CA ALA A 250 1.62 -13.24 -3.39
C ALA A 250 2.95 -13.30 -2.63
N LEU A 251 4.04 -13.72 -3.28
CA LEU A 251 5.39 -13.69 -2.70
C LEU A 251 5.83 -12.26 -2.36
N ASN A 252 5.55 -11.28 -3.24
CA ASN A 252 5.88 -9.88 -2.99
C ASN A 252 5.08 -9.30 -1.81
N GLN A 253 3.79 -9.59 -1.71
CA GLN A 253 2.96 -9.22 -0.56
C GLN A 253 3.54 -9.76 0.75
N MET A 254 3.87 -11.06 0.80
CA MET A 254 4.50 -11.69 1.96
C MET A 254 5.85 -11.03 2.29
N SER A 255 6.66 -10.71 1.27
CA SER A 255 7.94 -10.01 1.43
C SER A 255 7.76 -8.63 2.07
N TRP A 256 6.83 -7.81 1.60
CA TRP A 256 6.55 -6.49 2.16
C TRP A 256 6.03 -6.57 3.60
N LEU A 257 5.11 -7.50 3.87
CA LEU A 257 4.59 -7.72 5.23
C LEU A 257 5.69 -8.19 6.19
N MET A 258 6.52 -9.16 5.79
CA MET A 258 7.63 -9.65 6.61
C MET A 258 8.70 -8.58 6.86
N LYS A 259 9.01 -7.76 5.84
CA LYS A 259 9.90 -6.60 6.02
C LYS A 259 9.33 -5.62 7.05
N THR A 260 8.03 -5.32 6.98
CA THR A 260 7.37 -4.43 7.95
C THR A 260 7.38 -5.03 9.36
N ALA A 261 7.06 -6.32 9.49
CA ALA A 261 7.14 -7.05 10.75
C ALA A 261 8.55 -7.04 11.36
N SER A 262 9.59 -7.14 10.53
CA SER A 262 10.99 -7.06 10.99
C SER A 262 11.33 -5.70 11.61
N ILE A 263 10.81 -4.61 11.04
CA ILE A 263 10.98 -3.26 11.59
C ILE A 263 10.26 -3.18 12.93
N GLU A 264 9.04 -3.69 13.03
CA GLU A 264 8.26 -3.67 14.29
C GLU A 264 8.94 -4.47 15.39
N LEU A 265 9.42 -5.68 15.09
CA LEU A 265 10.17 -6.51 16.04
C LEU A 265 11.42 -5.79 16.54
N ARG A 266 12.16 -5.12 15.65
CA ARG A 266 13.34 -4.33 16.03
C ARG A 266 12.94 -3.15 16.94
N VAL A 267 11.95 -2.35 16.53
CA VAL A 267 11.53 -1.15 17.26
C VAL A 267 10.97 -1.51 18.64
N THR A 268 10.12 -2.52 18.72
CA THR A 268 9.51 -2.96 19.99
C THR A 268 10.52 -3.59 20.94
N SER A 269 11.48 -4.36 20.40
CA SER A 269 12.60 -4.92 21.16
C SER A 269 13.50 -3.82 21.75
N LEU A 270 13.91 -2.85 20.93
CA LEU A 270 14.72 -1.71 21.39
C LEU A 270 14.00 -0.88 22.45
N ASN A 271 12.68 -0.72 22.31
CA ASN A 271 11.83 0.00 23.26
C ASN A 271 11.37 -0.86 24.46
N ARG A 272 11.90 -2.08 24.62
CA ARG A 272 11.60 -3.00 25.73
C ARG A 272 10.11 -3.37 25.86
N GLN A 273 9.37 -3.38 24.76
CA GLN A 273 7.96 -3.80 24.72
C GLN A 273 7.84 -5.33 24.65
N ARG A 274 8.35 -6.02 25.68
CA ARG A 274 8.56 -7.49 25.69
C ARG A 274 7.32 -8.28 25.31
N SER A 275 6.16 -7.98 25.90
CA SER A 275 4.92 -8.72 25.63
C SER A 275 4.50 -8.65 24.16
N HIS A 276 4.65 -7.48 23.53
CA HIS A 276 4.31 -7.31 22.11
C HIS A 276 5.30 -8.04 21.20
N THR A 277 6.61 -7.89 21.46
CA THR A 277 7.64 -8.62 20.72
C THR A 277 7.47 -10.13 20.86
N GLN A 278 7.17 -10.63 22.06
CA GLN A 278 6.91 -12.04 22.32
C GLN A 278 5.68 -12.53 21.55
N ARG A 279 4.58 -11.76 21.56
CA ARG A 279 3.36 -12.10 20.82
C ARG A 279 3.60 -12.25 19.32
N LEU A 280 4.36 -11.35 18.71
CA LEU A 280 4.71 -11.44 17.28
C LEU A 280 5.68 -12.60 16.99
N LEU A 281 6.69 -12.81 17.84
CA LEU A 281 7.61 -13.94 17.69
C LEU A 281 6.89 -15.27 17.85
N GLN A 282 5.99 -15.37 18.81
CA GLN A 282 5.15 -16.54 19.02
C GLN A 282 4.32 -16.83 17.77
N LEU A 283 3.70 -15.83 17.16
CA LEU A 283 2.96 -16.02 15.91
C LEU A 283 3.83 -16.53 14.75
N LEU A 284 5.09 -16.10 14.66
CA LEU A 284 6.01 -16.49 13.58
C LEU A 284 6.68 -17.85 13.82
N LEU A 285 6.87 -18.23 15.08
CA LEU A 285 7.69 -19.38 15.50
C LEU A 285 6.90 -20.53 16.13
N ASP A 286 5.68 -20.30 16.63
CA ASP A 286 4.90 -21.37 17.26
C ASP A 286 4.36 -22.35 16.21
N ASP A 287 4.37 -23.61 16.63
CA ASP A 287 3.94 -24.78 15.86
C ASP A 287 2.42 -25.02 15.97
N VAL A 288 1.62 -24.05 16.46
CA VAL A 288 0.19 -24.24 16.76
C VAL A 288 -0.67 -23.39 15.83
N PRO A 289 -1.62 -23.98 15.06
CA PRO A 289 -2.60 -23.19 14.33
C PRO A 289 -3.40 -22.38 15.34
N VAL A 290 -3.42 -21.06 15.16
CA VAL A 290 -4.10 -20.12 16.05
C VAL A 290 -5.56 -20.58 16.22
N ARG A 291 -5.87 -21.21 17.35
CA ARG A 291 -7.25 -21.29 17.83
C ARG A 291 -7.61 -19.88 18.23
N SER A 292 -8.50 -19.24 17.47
CA SER A 292 -9.05 -17.93 17.86
C SER A 292 -9.67 -18.08 19.25
N TYR A 293 -9.15 -17.37 20.24
CA TYR A 293 -9.74 -17.26 21.59
C TYR A 293 -11.11 -16.54 21.62
N LEU A 294 -11.85 -16.53 20.51
CA LEU A 294 -13.21 -15.98 20.41
C LEU A 294 -14.29 -17.06 20.40
N ALA A 295 -13.92 -18.33 20.49
CA ALA A 295 -14.84 -19.43 20.67
C ALA A 295 -14.31 -20.34 21.78
N ASP A 296 -14.65 -20.03 23.03
CA ASP A 296 -15.16 -21.01 23.98
C ASP A 296 -15.62 -20.27 25.24
N GLY A 297 -16.94 -20.12 25.36
CA GLY A 297 -17.54 -20.13 26.66
C GLY A 297 -17.40 -21.54 27.22
N GLU A 298 -16.92 -21.62 28.46
CA GLU A 298 -16.85 -22.80 29.32
C GLU A 298 -15.61 -23.70 29.21
N GLY A 299 -14.72 -23.54 30.19
CA GLY A 299 -14.14 -24.70 30.88
C GLY A 299 -12.62 -24.76 30.96
N GLY A 300 -12.11 -24.70 32.19
CA GLY A 300 -10.86 -25.37 32.56
C GLY A 300 -9.69 -24.44 32.87
N ILE A 301 -9.44 -24.24 34.17
CA ILE A 301 -8.17 -23.75 34.71
C ILE A 301 -7.14 -24.85 34.49
N GLU A 302 -6.15 -24.64 33.62
CA GLU A 302 -4.88 -25.37 33.66
C GLU A 302 -3.72 -24.39 33.59
N ASP A 303 -2.88 -24.48 34.61
CA ASP A 303 -1.80 -23.58 35.00
C ASP A 303 -0.54 -23.96 34.21
N ASP A 304 -0.33 -23.35 33.04
CA ASP A 304 0.76 -23.71 32.14
C ASP A 304 2.01 -22.85 32.43
N SER A 305 2.79 -23.31 33.42
CA SER A 305 4.14 -22.81 33.72
C SER A 305 5.10 -23.13 32.57
N ARG A 306 5.08 -22.34 31.49
CA ARG A 306 5.99 -22.54 30.34
C ARG A 306 7.39 -21.97 30.60
N SER A 307 8.31 -22.89 30.88
CA SER A 307 9.75 -22.63 30.95
C SER A 307 10.32 -22.17 29.59
N VAL A 308 11.23 -21.19 29.61
CA VAL A 308 11.81 -20.50 28.43
C VAL A 308 12.97 -21.29 27.78
N THR A 309 13.12 -22.59 28.07
CA THR A 309 14.31 -23.37 27.71
C THR A 309 14.21 -24.20 26.42
N GLY A 310 13.18 -23.97 25.58
CA GLY A 310 12.94 -24.72 24.34
C GLY A 310 13.64 -24.20 23.07
N PHE A 311 14.71 -23.40 23.16
CA PHE A 311 15.30 -22.76 21.97
C PHE A 311 16.03 -23.75 21.02
N LEU A 312 16.41 -24.95 21.48
CA LEU A 312 17.29 -25.88 20.71
C LEU A 312 16.86 -27.35 20.69
N HIS A 313 15.67 -27.73 21.17
CA HIS A 313 15.19 -29.10 20.98
C HIS A 313 14.53 -29.25 19.60
N PHE A 314 15.29 -29.83 18.68
CA PHE A 314 14.81 -30.34 17.39
C PHE A 314 14.15 -31.70 17.65
N ASP A 315 12.98 -31.72 18.29
CA ASP A 315 12.24 -32.97 18.50
C ASP A 315 11.60 -33.42 17.19
N THR A 316 12.11 -34.53 16.68
CA THR A 316 11.83 -35.13 15.37
C THR A 316 10.44 -35.79 15.26
N ALA A 317 9.44 -35.34 16.00
CA ALA A 317 8.15 -36.03 16.10
C ALA A 317 6.93 -35.10 16.30
N SER A 318 6.81 -34.05 15.48
CA SER A 318 5.50 -33.63 14.93
C SER A 318 5.78 -32.81 13.66
N LYS A 319 5.26 -33.24 12.50
CA LYS A 319 5.46 -32.52 11.24
C LYS A 319 4.49 -31.34 11.14
N VAL A 320 4.59 -30.39 12.06
CA VAL A 320 3.91 -29.10 11.93
C VAL A 320 5.01 -28.06 11.74
N HIS A 321 5.11 -27.56 10.52
CA HIS A 321 6.17 -26.62 10.14
C HIS A 321 5.86 -25.24 10.72
N ARG A 322 6.87 -24.61 11.32
CA ARG A 322 6.80 -23.21 11.76
C ARG A 322 6.36 -22.33 10.60
N LYS A 323 5.52 -21.32 10.87
CA LYS A 323 5.03 -20.37 9.85
C LYS A 323 6.15 -19.78 8.99
N ILE A 324 7.28 -19.43 9.61
CA ILE A 324 8.44 -18.91 8.87
C ILE A 324 9.04 -19.93 7.89
N LEU A 325 9.03 -21.22 8.21
CA LEU A 325 9.52 -22.26 7.33
C LEU A 325 8.52 -22.52 6.19
N SER A 326 7.21 -22.49 6.46
CA SER A 326 6.21 -22.60 5.40
C SER A 326 6.24 -21.44 4.38
N ILE A 327 6.69 -20.25 4.78
CA ILE A 327 6.92 -19.13 3.84
C ILE A 327 8.15 -19.41 2.96
N LEU A 328 9.18 -20.09 3.48
CA LEU A 328 10.33 -20.48 2.65
C LEU A 328 9.95 -21.59 1.67
N ASP A 329 9.07 -22.51 2.09
CA ASP A 329 8.57 -23.59 1.24
C ASP A 329 7.69 -23.08 0.08
N SER A 330 7.15 -21.85 0.17
CA SER A 330 6.39 -21.24 -0.93
C SER A 330 7.27 -20.66 -2.05
N ILE A 331 8.60 -20.66 -1.89
CA ILE A 331 9.53 -20.17 -2.92
C ILE A 331 9.98 -21.36 -3.77
N ASP A 332 9.51 -21.41 -5.02
CA ASP A 332 10.08 -22.32 -6.00
C ASP A 332 11.39 -21.73 -6.56
N PHE A 333 12.45 -22.53 -6.51
CA PHE A 333 13.76 -22.19 -7.07
C PHE A 333 14.00 -22.85 -8.43
N SER A 334 13.00 -23.55 -8.97
CA SER A 334 13.06 -24.07 -10.33
C SER A 334 13.06 -22.90 -11.32
N GLN A 335 14.06 -22.85 -12.19
CA GLN A 335 14.14 -21.86 -13.24
C GLN A 335 13.88 -22.57 -14.57
N GLU A 336 12.81 -22.21 -15.26
CA GLU A 336 12.59 -22.68 -16.63
C GLU A 336 13.73 -22.17 -17.50
N ILE A 337 14.46 -23.10 -18.11
CA ILE A 337 15.51 -22.79 -19.07
C ILE A 337 14.80 -22.35 -20.35
N PRO A 338 15.09 -21.16 -20.92
CA PRO A 338 14.48 -20.75 -22.18
C PRO A 338 14.74 -21.80 -23.25
N GLU A 339 13.72 -22.11 -24.05
CA GLU A 339 13.84 -23.08 -25.13
C GLU A 339 15.03 -22.71 -26.03
N PRO A 340 15.85 -23.69 -26.45
CA PRO A 340 16.99 -23.42 -27.30
C PRO A 340 16.49 -22.75 -28.59
N LEU A 341 17.13 -21.63 -28.96
CA LEU A 341 16.87 -20.90 -30.20
C LEU A 341 16.84 -21.88 -31.38
N GLN A 342 15.65 -22.14 -31.90
CA GLN A 342 15.48 -22.85 -33.16
C GLN A 342 15.86 -21.89 -34.27
N LEU A 343 17.10 -22.03 -34.76
CA LEU A 343 17.53 -21.40 -36.00
C LEU A 343 17.00 -22.27 -37.15
N ASP A 344 15.96 -21.80 -37.84
CA ASP A 344 15.59 -22.35 -39.14
C ASP A 344 16.72 -22.07 -40.13
N PHE A 345 17.39 -23.14 -40.61
CA PHE A 345 18.44 -23.08 -41.63
C PHE A 345 17.90 -23.42 -43.03
#